data_AF-R8XUU8-F1
#
_entry.id   AF-R8XUU8-F1
#
_cell.length_a   1.000
_cell.length_b   1.000
_cell.length_c   1.000
_cell.angle_alpha   90.00
_cell.angle_beta   90.00
_cell.angle_gamma   90.00
#
_symmetry.space_group_name_H-M   'P 1'
#
loop_
_entity.id
_entity.type
_entity.pdbx_description
1 polymer ?
#
loop_
_entity_poly.entity_id
_entity_poly.type
_entity_poly.pdbx_seq_one_letter_code
_entity_poly.pdbx_strand_id
1 'polypeptide(L)'
;MMNIFARLLLVFTIAISSQIYAEPTSTCKEVKFQKADEAWSGHYYLNGVMEVGSELLLQPDGKFKWMLAYGALDQYAEGTWWKNGDCIGLKPDPKFKKDLSIFPESLTISDKSLDVTWNDGRQQGSYSKD
;
A
#
# COMPACT_ATOMS: atom_id res chain seq x y z
N MET A 1 14.09 -73.15 11.72
CA MET A 1 15.14 -72.33 12.37
C MET A 1 15.20 -71.00 11.61
N MET A 2 14.50 -69.94 12.05
CA MET A 2 15.00 -68.88 12.96
C MET A 2 16.06 -68.02 12.23
N ASN A 3 15.97 -66.72 11.91
CA ASN A 3 15.35 -65.50 12.47
C ASN A 3 15.16 -64.48 11.32
N ILE A 4 14.04 -63.76 11.20
CA ILE A 4 13.75 -62.41 11.78
C ILE A 4 14.86 -61.39 11.55
N PHE A 5 14.70 -60.54 10.53
CA PHE A 5 15.06 -59.11 10.58
C PHE A 5 14.07 -58.31 9.73
N ALA A 6 13.05 -57.78 10.41
CA ALA A 6 12.12 -56.81 9.85
C ALA A 6 12.88 -55.52 9.53
N ARG A 7 13.04 -55.19 8.24
CA ARG A 7 13.46 -53.85 7.82
C ARG A 7 12.24 -52.94 7.87
N LEU A 8 12.12 -52.26 9.00
CA LEU A 8 11.12 -51.23 9.25
C LEU A 8 11.32 -50.09 8.24
N LEU A 9 10.37 -49.95 7.31
CA LEU A 9 10.12 -48.73 6.56
C LEU A 9 9.71 -47.63 7.54
N LEU A 10 10.45 -46.52 7.63
CA LEU A 10 9.96 -45.35 8.36
C LEU A 10 10.38 -44.03 7.69
N VAL A 11 9.42 -43.53 6.90
CA VAL A 11 8.96 -42.15 6.77
C VAL A 11 9.98 -41.07 6.37
N PHE A 12 9.83 -40.67 5.11
CA PHE A 12 10.13 -39.34 4.56
C PHE A 12 9.57 -38.23 5.47
N THR A 13 10.44 -37.38 6.02
CA THR A 13 10.03 -36.02 6.44
C THR A 13 10.91 -35.02 5.72
N ILE A 14 10.46 -34.58 4.55
CA ILE A 14 10.93 -33.35 3.95
C ILE A 14 10.40 -32.20 4.82
N ALA A 15 11.25 -31.63 5.65
CA ALA A 15 10.97 -30.32 6.23
C ALA A 15 11.28 -29.25 5.17
N ILE A 16 10.36 -29.03 4.22
CA ILE A 16 10.33 -27.76 3.51
C ILE A 16 9.76 -26.77 4.52
N SER A 17 10.65 -26.12 5.27
CA SER A 17 10.33 -24.88 5.93
C SER A 17 10.10 -23.85 4.82
N SER A 18 8.89 -23.78 4.30
CA SER A 18 8.41 -22.65 3.51
C SER A 18 8.48 -21.46 4.45
N GLN A 19 9.58 -20.73 4.42
CA GLN A 19 9.58 -19.39 4.95
C GLN A 19 8.62 -18.62 4.04
N ILE A 20 7.37 -18.51 4.48
CA ILE A 20 6.45 -17.49 4.02
C ILE A 20 7.06 -16.18 4.49
N TYR A 21 8.09 -15.71 3.79
CA TYR A 21 8.36 -14.29 3.74
C TYR A 21 7.24 -13.74 2.89
N ALA A 22 6.19 -13.27 3.56
CA ALA A 22 5.29 -12.32 2.96
C ALA A 22 6.16 -11.09 2.66
N GLU A 23 6.66 -10.99 1.43
CA GLU A 23 6.98 -9.70 0.84
C GLU A 23 5.81 -8.78 1.18
N PRO A 24 6.02 -7.59 1.75
CA PRO A 24 4.94 -6.65 1.97
C PRO A 24 4.35 -6.35 0.59
N THR A 25 3.27 -7.07 0.27
CA THR A 25 2.55 -6.86 -0.96
C THR A 25 1.91 -5.52 -0.80
N SER A 26 2.54 -4.49 -1.38
CA SER A 26 1.85 -3.28 -1.80
C SER A 26 0.51 -3.75 -2.37
N THR A 27 -0.56 -3.48 -1.63
CA THR A 27 -1.90 -4.02 -1.94
C THR A 27 -2.39 -3.50 -3.28
N CYS A 28 -1.83 -2.38 -3.74
CA CYS A 28 -2.00 -1.86 -5.08
C CYS A 28 -0.85 -2.26 -6.01
N LYS A 29 -0.99 -3.38 -6.72
CA LYS A 29 0.01 -3.74 -7.75
C LYS A 29 0.18 -2.60 -8.77
N GLU A 30 1.43 -2.18 -8.99
CA GLU A 30 1.76 -1.12 -9.95
C GLU A 30 1.34 -1.49 -11.37
N VAL A 31 0.60 -0.58 -12.01
CA VAL A 31 0.24 -0.63 -13.43
C VAL A 31 0.48 0.74 -14.06
N LYS A 32 0.54 0.79 -15.39
CA LYS A 32 0.60 2.07 -16.09
C LYS A 32 -0.72 2.82 -15.91
N PHE A 33 -0.66 4.09 -15.55
CA PHE A 33 -1.80 5.00 -15.55
C PHE A 33 -2.58 4.91 -16.87
N GLN A 34 -3.91 4.83 -16.77
CA GLN A 34 -4.81 4.85 -17.92
C GLN A 34 -5.55 6.19 -17.97
N LYS A 35 -5.78 6.72 -19.18
CA LYS A 35 -6.51 7.99 -19.35
C LYS A 35 -7.90 7.94 -18.70
N ALA A 36 -8.58 6.80 -18.72
CA ALA A 36 -9.87 6.60 -18.07
C ALA A 36 -9.83 6.77 -16.54
N ASP A 37 -8.66 6.58 -15.92
CA ASP A 37 -8.49 6.75 -14.48
C ASP A 37 -8.59 8.22 -14.07
N GLU A 38 -8.49 9.17 -15.03
CA GLU A 38 -8.56 10.61 -14.75
C GLU A 38 -9.84 11.05 -14.03
N ALA A 39 -10.90 10.24 -14.06
CA ALA A 39 -12.11 10.44 -13.26
C ALA A 39 -11.82 10.53 -11.74
N TRP A 40 -10.72 9.92 -11.29
CA TRP A 40 -10.22 9.99 -9.91
C TRP A 40 -9.23 11.14 -9.70
N SER A 41 -8.91 11.93 -10.71
CA SER A 41 -8.12 13.16 -10.52
C SER A 41 -8.89 14.15 -9.63
N GLY A 42 -8.17 14.94 -8.84
CA GLY A 42 -8.74 15.94 -7.97
C GLY A 42 -7.91 16.17 -6.72
N HIS A 43 -8.32 17.17 -5.95
CA HIS A 43 -7.75 17.46 -4.65
C HIS A 43 -8.59 16.79 -3.57
N TYR A 44 -7.93 16.07 -2.67
CA TYR A 44 -8.57 15.33 -1.60
C TYR A 44 -8.00 15.72 -0.25
N TYR A 45 -8.87 15.76 0.74
CA TYR A 45 -8.54 16.10 2.12
C TYR A 45 -8.76 14.88 3.01
N LEU A 46 -7.79 14.62 3.90
CA LEU A 46 -7.88 13.54 4.86
C LEU A 46 -8.91 13.86 5.95
N ASN A 47 -9.80 12.92 6.21
CA ASN A 47 -10.82 12.98 7.24
C ASN A 47 -10.69 11.78 8.19
N GLY A 48 -11.20 11.92 9.42
CA GLY A 48 -11.34 10.80 10.37
C GLY A 48 -10.06 10.41 11.13
N VAL A 49 -9.01 11.24 11.07
CA VAL A 49 -7.78 11.07 11.85
C VAL A 49 -7.59 12.30 12.75
N MET A 50 -7.51 12.11 14.06
CA MET A 50 -7.32 13.22 14.99
C MET A 50 -5.89 13.75 14.93
N GLU A 51 -5.73 15.07 15.04
CA GLU A 51 -4.43 15.77 15.10
C GLU A 51 -3.52 15.57 13.88
N VAL A 52 -4.05 15.04 12.78
CA VAL A 52 -3.33 14.82 11.52
C VAL A 52 -4.05 15.54 10.40
N GLY A 53 -3.35 16.44 9.71
CA GLY A 53 -3.79 17.04 8.46
C GLY A 53 -3.07 16.40 7.29
N SER A 54 -3.78 16.12 6.20
CA SER A 54 -3.12 15.68 4.96
C SER A 54 -3.96 16.01 3.73
N GLU A 55 -3.26 16.32 2.65
CA GLU A 55 -3.82 16.64 1.35
C GLU A 55 -3.18 15.76 0.27
N LEU A 56 -3.99 15.34 -0.70
CA LEU A 56 -3.56 14.54 -1.84
C LEU A 56 -4.13 15.16 -3.11
N LEU A 57 -3.25 15.52 -4.04
CA LEU A 57 -3.62 15.92 -5.40
C LEU A 57 -3.29 14.78 -6.37
N LEU A 58 -4.31 14.19 -6.97
CA LEU A 58 -4.18 13.28 -8.11
C LEU A 58 -4.35 14.08 -9.40
N GLN A 59 -3.31 14.18 -10.21
CA GLN A 59 -3.32 14.92 -11.48
C GLN A 59 -3.75 13.99 -12.64
N PRO A 60 -4.40 14.52 -13.69
CA PRO A 60 -4.97 13.74 -14.80
C PRO A 60 -3.94 13.14 -15.77
N ASP A 61 -2.65 13.29 -15.48
CA ASP A 61 -1.51 12.76 -16.22
C ASP A 61 -0.80 11.61 -15.49
N GLY A 62 -1.38 11.13 -14.38
CA GLY A 62 -0.79 10.08 -13.55
C GLY A 62 0.29 10.60 -12.58
N LYS A 63 0.37 11.92 -12.34
CA LYS A 63 1.23 12.51 -11.30
C LYS A 63 0.47 12.82 -10.02
N PHE A 64 1.13 12.73 -8.87
CA PHE A 64 0.52 13.15 -7.60
C PHE A 64 1.40 14.15 -6.86
N LYS A 65 0.76 14.92 -5.98
CA LYS A 65 1.39 15.66 -4.89
C LYS A 65 0.69 15.29 -3.59
N TRP A 66 1.45 15.17 -2.52
CA TRP A 66 0.93 14.75 -1.21
C TRP A 66 1.68 15.49 -0.10
N MET A 67 0.94 15.90 0.92
CA MET A 67 1.49 16.53 2.12
C MET A 67 0.80 15.96 3.36
N LEU A 68 1.55 15.82 4.46
CA LEU A 68 1.02 15.50 5.77
C LEU A 68 1.66 16.39 6.83
N ALA A 69 0.83 16.85 7.76
CA ALA A 69 1.23 17.57 8.96
C ALA A 69 0.74 16.80 10.19
N TYR A 70 1.66 16.45 11.09
CA TYR A 70 1.38 15.79 12.36
C TYR A 70 2.28 16.34 13.46
N GLY A 71 1.73 17.18 14.33
CA GLY A 71 2.51 17.89 15.34
C GLY A 71 3.61 18.76 14.71
N ALA A 72 4.88 18.43 14.95
CA ALA A 72 6.04 19.10 14.37
C ALA A 72 6.63 18.36 13.15
N LEU A 73 5.99 17.28 12.68
CA LEU A 73 6.40 16.51 11.52
C LEU A 73 5.60 16.96 10.30
N ASP A 74 6.29 17.50 9.31
CA ASP A 74 5.75 17.78 7.98
C ASP A 74 6.42 16.86 6.96
N GLN A 75 5.62 16.21 6.12
CA GLN A 75 6.11 15.31 5.08
C GLN A 75 5.49 15.66 3.74
N TYR A 76 6.30 15.51 2.69
CA TYR A 76 5.89 15.86 1.34
C TYR A 76 6.40 14.81 0.34
N ALA A 77 5.57 14.51 -0.65
CA ALA A 77 5.94 13.63 -1.74
C ALA A 77 5.28 14.04 -3.06
N GLU A 78 6.02 13.86 -4.14
CA GLU A 78 5.49 13.81 -5.50
C GLU A 78 5.90 12.50 -6.15
N GLY A 79 5.17 12.11 -7.18
CA GLY A 79 5.53 10.95 -7.97
C GLY A 79 4.43 10.54 -8.93
N THR A 80 4.26 9.24 -9.11
CA THR A 80 3.27 8.68 -10.03
C THR A 80 2.17 7.96 -9.28
N TRP A 81 0.95 8.04 -9.80
CA TRP A 81 -0.18 7.25 -9.31
C TRP A 81 -0.81 6.42 -10.44
N TRP A 82 -1.55 5.39 -10.05
CA TRP A 82 -2.31 4.53 -10.96
C TRP A 82 -3.54 3.99 -10.25
N LYS A 83 -4.54 3.55 -11.03
CA LYS A 83 -5.65 2.74 -10.53
C LYS A 83 -5.47 1.29 -10.96
N ASN A 84 -5.76 0.35 -10.07
CA ASN A 84 -5.79 -1.07 -10.37
C ASN A 84 -6.97 -1.73 -9.62
N GLY A 85 -8.02 -2.10 -10.34
CA GLY A 85 -9.27 -2.53 -9.70
C GLY A 85 -9.84 -1.41 -8.83
N ASP A 86 -10.14 -1.73 -7.57
CA ASP A 86 -10.71 -0.81 -6.57
C ASP A 86 -9.63 -0.14 -5.72
N CYS A 87 -8.41 -0.03 -6.23
CA CYS A 87 -7.29 0.53 -5.52
C CYS A 87 -6.59 1.63 -6.33
N ILE A 88 -6.16 2.69 -5.64
CA ILE A 88 -5.24 3.71 -6.13
C ILE A 88 -3.87 3.51 -5.45
N GLY A 89 -2.83 3.38 -6.26
CA GLY A 89 -1.46 3.25 -5.78
C GLY A 89 -0.67 4.52 -5.98
N LEU A 90 0.22 4.83 -5.03
CA LEU A 90 1.14 5.97 -5.08
C LEU A 90 2.58 5.46 -5.06
N LYS A 91 3.41 5.97 -5.97
CA LYS A 91 4.85 5.74 -5.95
C LYS A 91 5.59 7.07 -5.89
N PRO A 92 6.17 7.44 -4.73
CA PRO A 92 6.95 8.65 -4.61
C PRO A 92 8.25 8.55 -5.41
N ASP A 93 8.67 9.68 -5.98
CA ASP A 93 9.97 9.79 -6.65
C ASP A 93 11.11 9.48 -5.65
N PRO A 94 12.24 8.90 -6.11
CA PRO A 94 13.32 8.45 -5.23
C PRO A 94 13.85 9.52 -4.26
N LYS A 95 13.78 10.80 -4.64
CA LYS A 95 14.25 11.93 -3.82
C LYS A 95 13.46 12.11 -2.52
N PHE A 96 12.19 11.67 -2.46
CA PHE A 96 11.35 11.82 -1.27
C PHE A 96 11.42 10.61 -0.33
N LYS A 97 11.75 9.42 -0.86
CA LYS A 97 11.60 8.14 -0.15
C LYS A 97 12.30 8.06 1.21
N LYS A 98 13.43 8.75 1.38
CA LYS A 98 14.23 8.67 2.61
C LYS A 98 13.57 9.40 3.79
N ASP A 99 12.71 10.37 3.49
CA ASP A 99 12.14 11.28 4.50
C ASP A 99 10.67 10.95 4.79
N LEU A 100 10.12 9.88 4.17
CA LEU A 100 8.74 9.41 4.33
C LEU A 100 8.66 8.31 5.40
N SER A 101 8.32 8.71 6.61
CA SER A 101 8.01 7.84 7.76
C SER A 101 6.53 7.53 7.90
N ILE A 102 5.63 8.44 7.50
CA ILE A 102 4.18 8.24 7.41
C ILE A 102 3.80 8.46 5.95
N PHE A 103 3.35 7.42 5.25
CA PHE A 103 2.97 7.53 3.84
C PHE A 103 1.86 6.51 3.53
N PRO A 104 0.90 6.83 2.64
CA PRO A 104 -0.07 5.85 2.18
C PRO A 104 0.61 4.65 1.51
N GLU A 105 0.40 3.45 2.05
CA GLU A 105 0.80 2.22 1.38
C GLU A 105 -0.15 1.89 0.24
N SER A 106 -1.45 2.11 0.45
CA SER A 106 -2.49 2.00 -0.57
C SER A 106 -3.72 2.83 -0.21
N LEU A 107 -4.53 3.10 -1.24
CA LEU A 107 -5.79 3.82 -1.14
C LEU A 107 -6.88 2.93 -1.75
N THR A 108 -7.84 2.48 -0.94
CA THR A 108 -8.98 1.68 -1.41
C THR A 108 -10.12 2.61 -1.80
N ILE A 109 -10.71 2.39 -2.97
CA ILE A 109 -11.85 3.15 -3.45
C ILE A 109 -13.10 2.70 -2.69
N SER A 110 -13.80 3.65 -2.08
CA SER A 110 -15.03 3.44 -1.32
C SER A 110 -16.02 4.56 -1.67
N ASP A 111 -17.04 4.24 -2.47
CA ASP A 111 -17.96 5.22 -3.08
C ASP A 111 -17.23 6.38 -3.82
N LYS A 112 -17.01 7.50 -3.14
CA LYS A 112 -16.35 8.72 -3.64
C LYS A 112 -15.15 9.13 -2.79
N SER A 113 -14.77 8.31 -1.81
CA SER A 113 -13.60 8.49 -0.96
C SER A 113 -12.53 7.45 -1.26
N LEU A 114 -11.35 7.71 -0.72
CA LEU A 114 -10.19 6.85 -0.78
C LEU A 114 -9.78 6.50 0.65
N ASP A 115 -10.12 5.29 1.09
CA ASP A 115 -9.77 4.79 2.41
C ASP A 115 -8.29 4.45 2.44
N VAL A 116 -7.56 5.02 3.40
CA VAL A 116 -6.09 4.91 3.45
C VAL A 116 -5.64 3.74 4.31
N THR A 117 -4.73 2.92 3.76
CA THR A 117 -3.85 2.06 4.54
C THR A 117 -2.48 2.73 4.63
N TRP A 118 -2.04 3.04 5.83
CA TRP A 118 -0.73 3.64 6.09
C TRP A 118 0.38 2.57 6.02
N ASN A 119 1.63 2.99 5.81
CA ASN A 119 2.81 2.12 5.73
C ASN A 119 3.14 1.30 6.99
N ASP A 120 2.45 1.55 8.10
CA ASP A 120 2.49 0.71 9.31
C ASP A 120 1.32 -0.29 9.40
N GLY A 121 0.49 -0.37 8.34
CA GLY A 121 -0.67 -1.25 8.24
C GLY A 121 -1.96 -0.69 8.85
N ARG A 122 -1.95 0.49 9.51
CA ARG A 122 -3.17 1.09 10.06
C ARG A 122 -4.12 1.50 8.94
N GLN A 123 -5.40 1.17 9.13
CA GLN A 123 -6.49 1.58 8.25
C GLN A 123 -7.34 2.62 8.97
N GLN A 124 -6.91 3.88 8.93
CA GLN A 124 -7.59 4.96 9.62
C GLN A 124 -7.63 6.21 8.77
N GLY A 125 -8.84 6.71 8.58
CA GLY A 125 -9.15 7.90 7.81
C GLY A 125 -9.49 7.60 6.36
N SER A 126 -10.02 8.62 5.69
CA SER A 126 -10.36 8.58 4.28
C SER A 126 -10.08 9.92 3.63
N TYR A 127 -9.58 9.91 2.41
CA TYR A 127 -9.44 11.11 1.59
C TYR A 127 -10.72 11.31 0.79
N SER A 128 -11.32 12.49 0.87
CA SER A 128 -12.51 12.86 0.09
C SER A 128 -12.30 14.20 -0.62
N LYS A 129 -12.94 14.37 -1.78
CA LYS A 129 -13.07 15.66 -2.45
C LYS A 129 -14.13 16.49 -1.73
N ASP A 130 -13.97 17.81 -1.72
CA ASP A 130 -15.06 18.74 -1.41
C ASP A 130 -16.20 18.63 -2.44
#